data_AF-A0A183MV24-F1
#
_entry.id   AF-A0A183MV24-F1
#
_cell.length_a   1.000
_cell.length_b   1.000
_cell.length_c   1.000
_cell.angle_alpha   90.00
_cell.angle_beta   90.00
_cell.angle_gamma   90.00
#
_symmetry.space_group_name_H-M   'P 1'
#
loop_
_entity.id
_entity.type
_entity.pdbx_description
1 polymer ?
#
loop_
_entity_poly.entity_id
_entity_poly.type
_entity_poly.pdbx_seq_one_letter_code
_entity_poly.pdbx_strand_id
1 'polypeptide(L)'
;MNIIQCYAPTNDYNEDAKDQFYNRLQSIVEKNPTKDLTILMGDLNAKVGMDNTGYEDIMERHGLGERNENGERFANHVPSINWS
;
A
#
# COMPACT_ATOMS: atom_id res chain seq x y z
N MET A 1 10.20 -3.73 15.93
CA MET A 1 9.84 -4.36 14.63
C MET A 1 8.37 -4.72 14.66
N ASN A 2 7.61 -4.27 13.67
CA ASN A 2 6.17 -4.51 13.54
C ASN A 2 5.88 -5.17 12.19
N ILE A 3 4.97 -6.15 12.18
CA ILE A 3 4.49 -6.79 10.95
C ILE A 3 3.01 -6.49 10.84
N ILE A 4 2.60 -5.90 9.73
CA ILE A 4 1.21 -5.63 9.41
C ILE A 4 0.85 -6.56 8.27
N GLN A 5 -0.11 -7.45 8.50
CA GLN A 5 -0.65 -8.31 7.45
C GLN A 5 -2.07 -7.85 7.14
N CYS A 6 -2.36 -7.60 5.86
CA CYS A 6 -3.68 -7.13 5.45
C CYS A 6 -4.18 -7.80 4.18
N TYR A 7 -5.50 -7.74 4.01
CA TYR A 7 -6.20 -8.12 2.80
C TYR A 7 -7.04 -6.92 2.36
N ALA A 8 -6.65 -6.26 1.28
CA ALA A 8 -7.38 -5.09 0.80
C ALA A 8 -8.65 -5.51 0.06
N PRO A 9 -9.68 -4.66 0.02
CA PRO A 9 -10.85 -4.90 -0.81
C PRO A 9 -10.48 -5.03 -2.31
N THR A 10 -11.26 -5.80 -3.06
CA THR A 10 -11.12 -5.87 -4.52
C THR A 10 -11.49 -4.53 -5.18
N ASN A 11 -11.04 -4.28 -6.42
CA ASN A 11 -11.36 -3.02 -7.11
C ASN A 11 -12.87 -2.80 -7.25
N ASP A 12 -13.65 -3.88 -7.43
CA ASP A 12 -15.11 -3.82 -7.60
C ASP A 12 -15.88 -3.59 -6.28
N TYR A 13 -15.18 -3.44 -5.16
CA TYR A 13 -15.78 -3.18 -3.87
C TYR A 13 -16.12 -1.70 -3.68
N ASN A 14 -17.01 -1.40 -2.73
CA ASN A 14 -17.48 -0.03 -2.48
C ASN A 14 -16.33 0.96 -2.19
N GLU A 15 -16.37 2.14 -2.80
CA GLU A 15 -15.35 3.19 -2.64
C GLU A 15 -15.16 3.59 -1.17
N ASP A 16 -16.24 3.84 -0.42
CA ASP A 16 -16.12 4.25 0.99
C ASP A 16 -15.42 3.18 1.83
N ALA A 17 -15.60 1.90 1.47
CA ALA A 17 -14.96 0.81 2.19
C ALA A 17 -13.48 0.69 1.82
N LYS A 18 -13.11 0.96 0.56
CA LYS A 18 -11.71 1.11 0.15
C LYS A 18 -11.05 2.28 0.90
N ASP A 19 -11.71 3.44 0.94
CA ASP A 19 -11.23 4.62 1.68
C ASP A 19 -11.05 4.34 3.17
N GLN A 20 -12.02 3.72 3.82
CA GLN A 20 -11.92 3.35 5.22
C GLN A 20 -10.76 2.37 5.48
N PHE A 21 -10.52 1.43 4.58
CA PHE A 21 -9.40 0.50 4.67
C PHE A 21 -8.05 1.24 4.62
N TYR A 22 -7.82 2.07 3.58
CA TYR A 22 -6.55 2.78 3.41
C TYR A 22 -6.31 3.84 4.50
N ASN A 23 -7.36 4.56 4.92
CA ASN A 23 -7.26 5.51 6.04
C ASN A 23 -6.90 4.81 7.36
N ARG A 24 -7.48 3.63 7.61
CA ARG A 24 -7.15 2.85 8.80
C ARG A 24 -5.72 2.31 8.75
N LEU A 25 -5.30 1.81 7.59
CA LEU A 25 -3.94 1.34 7.37
C LEU A 25 -2.93 2.46 7.63
N GLN A 26 -3.14 3.64 7.04
CA GLN A 26 -2.31 4.82 7.25
C GLN A 26 -2.23 5.18 8.74
N SER A 27 -3.36 5.22 9.46
CA SER A 27 -3.37 5.50 10.90
C SER A 27 -2.56 4.50 11.73
N ILE A 28 -2.53 3.22 11.33
CA ILE A 28 -1.72 2.19 12.02
C ILE A 28 -0.23 2.46 11.77
N VAL A 29 0.13 2.80 10.54
CA VAL A 29 1.50 3.06 10.11
C VAL A 29 2.05 4.32 10.78
N GLU A 30 1.25 5.39 10.85
CA GLU A 30 1.61 6.65 11.52
C GLU A 30 1.73 6.52 13.04
N LYS A 31 0.98 5.60 13.65
CA LYS A 31 1.09 5.32 15.10
C LYS A 31 2.34 4.55 15.47
N ASN A 32 2.99 3.89 14.51
CA ASN A 32 4.23 3.20 14.79
C ASN A 32 5.38 4.21 14.97
N PRO A 33 6.22 4.05 16.02
CA PRO A 33 7.40 4.87 16.19
C PRO A 33 8.28 4.79 14.93
N THR A 34 8.66 5.92 14.37
CA THR A 34 9.45 6.05 13.12
C THR A 34 10.81 5.32 13.16
N LYS A 35 11.23 4.85 14.33
CA LYS A 35 12.48 4.12 14.57
C LYS A 35 12.32 2.60 14.53
N ASP A 36 11.09 2.09 14.52
CA ASP A 36 10.79 0.67 14.44
C ASP A 36 10.57 0.24 12.98
N LEU A 37 11.35 -0.75 12.52
CA LEU A 37 11.13 -1.39 11.23
C LEU A 37 9.69 -1.92 11.16
N THR A 38 8.90 -1.42 10.21
CA THR A 38 7.54 -1.88 9.93
C THR A 38 7.54 -2.58 8.58
N ILE A 39 7.10 -3.83 8.53
CA ILE A 39 6.90 -4.60 7.30
C ILE A 39 5.40 -4.66 7.06
N LEU A 40 4.93 -4.16 5.92
CA LEU A 40 3.56 -4.36 5.45
C LEU A 40 3.55 -5.46 4.40
N MET A 41 2.70 -6.48 4.60
CA MET A 41 2.58 -7.63 3.71
C MET A 41 1.13 -8.09 3.58
N GLY A 42 0.88 -8.97 2.62
CA GLY A 42 -0.44 -9.56 2.37
C GLY A 42 -0.91 -9.33 0.94
N ASP A 43 -2.22 -9.45 0.72
CA ASP A 43 -2.82 -9.25 -0.60
C ASP A 43 -3.52 -7.89 -0.64
N LEU A 44 -2.91 -6.96 -1.35
CA LEU A 44 -3.41 -5.59 -1.48
C LEU A 44 -4.37 -5.42 -2.66
N ASN A 45 -4.62 -6.48 -3.45
CA ASN A 45 -5.42 -6.40 -4.68
C ASN A 45 -4.99 -5.23 -5.61
N ALA A 46 -3.72 -4.81 -5.49
CA ALA A 46 -3.15 -3.63 -6.10
C ALA A 46 -2.22 -4.06 -7.23
N LYS A 47 -2.39 -3.46 -8.40
CA LYS A 47 -1.43 -3.51 -9.50
C LYS A 47 -0.75 -2.17 -9.50
N VAL A 48 0.55 -2.16 -9.23
CA VAL A 48 1.36 -0.94 -9.16
C VAL A 48 1.82 -0.47 -10.55
N GLY A 49 1.78 -1.38 -11.53
CA GLY A 49 2.18 -1.15 -12.90
C GLY A 49 3.70 -1.07 -13.09
N MET A 50 4.14 -1.04 -14.36
CA MET A 50 5.57 -0.88 -14.69
C MET A 50 6.07 0.55 -14.49
N ASP A 51 5.19 1.55 -14.60
CA ASP A 51 5.55 2.94 -14.34
C ASP A 51 5.61 3.19 -12.84
N ASN A 52 6.82 3.41 -12.36
CA ASN A 52 7.13 3.68 -10.97
C ASN A 52 7.71 5.08 -10.75
N THR A 53 7.55 5.98 -11.75
CA THR A 53 8.11 7.32 -11.68
C THR A 53 7.54 8.07 -10.47
N GLY A 54 8.40 8.49 -9.54
CA GLY A 54 8.03 9.18 -8.30
C GLY A 54 7.64 8.30 -7.10
N TYR A 55 7.70 6.97 -7.25
CA TYR A 55 7.42 5.99 -6.18
C TYR A 55 8.54 4.93 -6.06
N GLU A 56 9.73 5.22 -6.57
CA GLU A 56 10.85 4.28 -6.72
C GLU A 56 11.38 3.74 -5.40
N ASP A 57 11.23 4.51 -4.32
CA ASP A 57 11.64 4.13 -2.97
C ASP A 57 10.62 3.22 -2.27
N ILE A 58 9.41 3.10 -2.84
CA ILE A 58 8.25 2.47 -2.23
C ILE A 58 7.80 1.26 -3.06
N MET A 59 7.83 1.31 -4.39
CA MET A 59 7.30 0.20 -5.19
C MET A 59 8.44 -0.59 -5.82
N GLU A 60 8.29 -1.90 -5.87
CA GLU A 60 9.25 -2.75 -6.56
C GLU A 60 9.28 -2.44 -8.05
N ARG A 61 10.49 -2.46 -8.63
CA ARG A 61 10.76 -2.17 -10.05
C ARG A 61 10.17 -3.19 -11.03
N HIS A 62 9.49 -4.23 -10.53
CA HIS A 62 9.03 -5.37 -11.30
C HIS A 62 7.50 -5.47 -11.38
N GLY A 63 6.76 -4.40 -11.07
CA GLY A 63 5.31 -4.35 -11.27
C GLY A 63 4.92 -4.69 -12.70
N LEU A 64 3.97 -5.61 -12.88
CA LEU A 64 3.49 -6.03 -14.21
C LEU A 64 2.17 -5.35 -14.56
N GLY A 65 2.01 -4.96 -15.82
CA GLY A 65 0.77 -4.39 -16.37
C GLY A 65 0.60 -2.89 -16.09
N GLU A 66 -0.65 -2.41 -16.21
CA GLU A 66 -1.03 -1.03 -15.88
C GLU A 66 -1.45 -0.92 -14.41
N ARG A 67 -1.19 0.25 -13.82
CA ARG A 67 -1.59 0.54 -12.45
C ARG A 67 -3.11 0.57 -12.35
N ASN A 68 -3.67 -0.13 -11.37
CA ASN A 68 -5.12 -0.10 -11.11
C ASN A 68 -5.45 0.89 -9.98
N GLU A 69 -6.74 1.17 -9.76
CA GLU A 69 -7.20 2.10 -8.73
C GLU A 69 -6.66 1.76 -7.33
N ASN A 70 -6.67 0.46 -6.97
CA ASN A 70 -6.06 0.01 -5.72
C ASN A 70 -4.55 0.33 -5.65
N GLY A 71 -3.82 0.21 -6.76
CA GLY A 71 -2.42 0.59 -6.86
C GLY A 71 -2.17 2.08 -6.69
N GLU A 72 -3.04 2.94 -7.24
CA GLU A 72 -2.97 4.39 -7.01
C GLU A 72 -3.25 4.75 -5.55
N ARG A 73 -4.32 4.18 -4.98
CA ARG A 73 -4.70 4.40 -3.58
C ARG A 73 -3.61 3.96 -2.64
N PHE A 74 -3.02 2.79 -2.91
CA PHE A 74 -1.90 2.27 -2.16
C PHE A 74 -0.67 3.20 -2.20
N ALA A 75 -0.27 3.66 -3.39
CA ALA A 75 0.85 4.56 -3.58
C ALA A 75 0.67 5.89 -2.82
N ASN A 76 -0.55 6.42 -2.78
CA ASN A 76 -0.87 7.69 -2.13
C ASN A 76 -0.90 7.59 -0.58
N HIS A 77 -1.31 6.45 -0.02
CA HIS A 77 -1.53 6.32 1.43
C HIS A 77 -0.36 5.68 2.17
N VAL A 78 0.58 5.05 1.47
CA VAL A 78 1.71 4.34 2.11
C VAL A 78 3.08 4.77 1.56
N PRO A 79 3.44 6.06 1.61
CA PRO A 79 4.69 6.55 1.02
C PRO A 79 5.96 6.28 1.85
N SER A 80 5.84 5.69 3.04
CA SER A 80 6.92 5.67 4.06
C SER A 80 7.24 4.30 4.65
N ILE A 81 6.74 3.21 4.07
CA ILE A 81 7.04 1.84 4.52
C ILE A 81 8.12 1.23 3.63
N ASN A 82 9.10 0.57 4.23
CA ASN A 82 10.05 -0.29 3.52
C ASN A 82 9.42 -1.66 3.28
N TRP A 83 9.42 -2.10 2.04
CA TRP A 83 8.86 -3.39 1.61
C TRP A 83 9.97 -4.43 1.54
N SER A 84 9.64 -5.68 1.85
CA SER A 84 10.55 -6.83 1.86
C SER A 84 9.95 -8.02 1.16
#